data_AF-A0A2S9WXM2-F1
#
_entry.id   AF-A0A2S9WXM2-F1
#
_cell.length_a   1.000
_cell.length_b   1.000
_cell.length_c   1.000
_cell.angle_alpha   90.00
_cell.angle_beta   90.00
_cell.angle_gamma   90.00
#
_symmetry.space_group_name_H-M   'P 1'
#
loop_
_entity.id
_entity.type
_entity.pdbx_description
1 polymer ?
#
loop_
_entity_poly.entity_id
_entity_poly.type
_entity_poly.pdbx_seq_one_letter_code
_entity_poly.pdbx_strand_id
1 'polypeptide(L)'
;MEKLTIKQALKEGYTHCGSPSKEWQSLHKVEELTIADFDHQTFVLASKIPKTFTFSNDQIKELLIDVISDNEAEESGRDDDNVYEALKELDCTDISNQVDAILKKHCYWTLTDIELTF
;
A
#
# COMPACT_ATOMS: atom_id res chain seq x y z
N MET A 1 12.10 -21.88 3.32
CA MET A 1 12.05 -20.71 2.43
C MET A 1 12.11 -21.25 1.01
N GLU A 2 11.06 -21.00 0.22
CA GLU A 2 10.98 -21.44 -1.17
C GLU A 2 11.91 -20.58 -2.04
N LYS A 3 12.49 -21.16 -3.10
CA LYS A 3 13.38 -20.46 -4.03
C LYS A 3 12.95 -20.71 -5.46
N LEU A 4 12.89 -19.65 -6.27
CA LEU A 4 12.58 -19.73 -7.69
C LEU A 4 13.66 -19.05 -8.53
N THR A 5 14.04 -19.69 -9.63
CA THR A 5 14.85 -19.03 -10.67
C THR A 5 14.05 -17.94 -11.38
N ILE A 6 14.72 -16.98 -12.02
CA ILE A 6 14.06 -15.97 -12.88
C ILE A 6 13.05 -16.62 -13.86
N LYS A 7 13.46 -17.70 -14.53
CA LYS A 7 12.60 -18.40 -15.50
C LYS A 7 11.35 -19.02 -14.85
N GLN A 8 11.50 -19.60 -13.66
CA GLN A 8 10.36 -20.18 -12.93
C GLN A 8 9.42 -19.09 -12.40
N ALA A 9 9.98 -18.04 -11.81
CA ALA A 9 9.22 -16.91 -11.28
C ALA A 9 8.34 -16.27 -12.36
N LEU A 10 8.92 -15.96 -13.53
CA LEU A 10 8.17 -15.42 -14.67
C LEU A 10 7.10 -16.38 -15.17
N LYS A 11 7.41 -17.69 -15.26
CA LYS A 11 6.44 -18.71 -15.68
C LYS A 11 5.25 -18.81 -14.71
N GLU A 12 5.49 -18.59 -13.42
CA GLU A 12 4.46 -18.60 -12.39
C GLU A 12 3.68 -17.29 -12.28
N GLY A 13 4.06 -16.26 -13.04
CA GLY A 13 3.38 -14.97 -13.08
C GLY A 13 3.93 -13.92 -12.10
N TYR A 14 5.10 -14.14 -11.52
CA TYR A 14 5.79 -13.12 -10.74
C TYR A 14 6.50 -12.14 -11.68
N THR A 15 6.30 -10.84 -11.47
CA THR A 15 6.80 -9.79 -12.36
C THR A 15 7.76 -8.82 -11.68
N HIS A 16 7.69 -8.71 -10.35
CA HIS A 16 8.48 -7.75 -9.56
C HIS A 16 9.16 -8.44 -8.37
N CYS A 17 10.26 -7.86 -7.90
CA CYS A 17 11.02 -8.29 -6.73
C CYS A 17 11.66 -7.10 -6.02
N GLY A 18 12.08 -7.32 -4.77
CA GLY A 18 12.76 -6.30 -3.96
C GLY A 18 13.69 -6.93 -2.93
N SER A 19 14.38 -6.08 -2.18
CA SER A 19 15.19 -6.47 -1.03
C SER A 19 14.29 -6.97 0.11
N PRO A 20 14.68 -7.99 0.89
CA PRO A 20 13.87 -8.51 2.01
C PRO A 20 13.73 -7.55 3.21
N SER A 21 14.12 -6.28 3.08
CA SER A 21 13.93 -5.29 4.13
C SER A 21 12.43 -5.01 4.39
N LYS A 22 12.12 -4.57 5.62
CA LYS A 22 10.76 -4.18 6.02
C LYS A 22 10.41 -2.73 5.66
N GLU A 23 11.27 -2.07 4.88
CA GLU A 23 11.13 -0.67 4.54
C GLU A 23 10.47 -0.49 3.17
N TRP A 24 9.86 0.67 2.98
CA TRP A 24 9.34 1.09 1.68
C TRP A 24 10.48 1.21 0.67
N GLN A 25 10.31 0.54 -0.48
CA GLN A 25 11.34 0.49 -1.51
C GLN A 25 10.72 0.47 -2.91
N SER A 26 11.51 0.90 -3.89
CA SER A 26 11.19 0.67 -5.29
C SER A 26 11.43 -0.81 -5.63
N LEU A 27 10.59 -1.35 -6.51
CA LEU A 27 10.74 -2.73 -6.95
C LEU A 27 11.46 -2.80 -8.29
N HIS A 28 12.21 -3.88 -8.47
CA HIS A 28 12.82 -4.24 -9.73
C HIS A 28 11.88 -5.16 -10.50
N LYS A 29 11.90 -5.07 -11.83
CA LYS A 29 11.25 -6.10 -12.65
C LYS A 29 12.13 -7.33 -12.71
N VAL A 30 11.52 -8.49 -12.53
CA VAL A 30 12.22 -9.79 -12.53
C VAL A 30 12.91 -10.04 -13.88
N GLU A 31 12.31 -9.60 -14.99
CA GLU A 31 12.85 -9.77 -16.35
C GLU A 31 14.07 -8.89 -16.66
N GLU A 32 14.31 -7.85 -15.85
CA GLU A 32 15.40 -6.89 -16.05
C GLU A 32 16.65 -7.27 -15.24
N LEU A 33 16.56 -8.25 -14.33
CA LEU A 33 17.67 -8.68 -13.50
C LEU A 33 18.68 -9.54 -14.27
N THR A 34 19.95 -9.35 -13.92
CA THR A 34 21.12 -10.06 -14.44
C THR A 34 21.84 -10.81 -13.32
N ILE A 35 22.78 -11.70 -13.66
CA ILE A 35 23.59 -12.42 -12.66
C ILE A 35 24.30 -11.46 -11.70
N ALA A 36 24.84 -10.36 -12.22
CA ALA A 36 25.60 -9.39 -11.44
C ALA A 36 24.76 -8.72 -10.35
N ASP A 37 23.44 -8.63 -10.52
CA ASP A 37 22.55 -8.04 -9.52
C ASP A 37 22.47 -8.91 -8.24
N PHE A 38 22.68 -10.22 -8.35
CA PHE A 38 22.65 -11.16 -7.22
C PHE A 38 23.98 -11.22 -6.45
N ASP A 39 25.07 -10.68 -7.00
CA ASP A 39 26.37 -10.64 -6.32
C ASP A 39 26.38 -9.63 -5.16
N HIS A 40 25.47 -8.65 -5.20
CA HIS A 40 25.46 -7.52 -4.27
C HIS A 40 24.26 -7.49 -3.32
N GLN A 41 23.21 -8.27 -3.60
CA GLN A 41 22.01 -8.28 -2.77
C GLN A 41 21.16 -9.55 -2.96
N THR A 42 20.38 -9.86 -1.94
CA THR A 42 19.33 -10.89 -1.99
C THR A 42 18.01 -10.26 -2.43
N PHE A 43 17.30 -10.95 -3.32
CA PHE A 43 15.97 -10.55 -3.77
C PHE A 43 14.91 -11.53 -3.31
N VAL A 44 13.74 -10.99 -2.96
CA VAL A 44 12.52 -11.76 -2.76
C VAL A 44 11.45 -11.30 -3.74
N LEU A 45 10.61 -12.24 -4.17
CA LEU A 45 9.54 -11.96 -5.12
C LEU A 45 8.44 -11.13 -4.47
N ALA A 46 7.83 -10.24 -5.24
CA ALA A 46 6.64 -9.50 -4.85
C ALA A 46 5.35 -10.21 -5.32
N SER A 47 4.22 -9.94 -4.68
CA SER A 47 2.93 -10.55 -4.96
C SER A 47 2.58 -10.51 -6.46
N LYS A 48 2.00 -11.59 -7.03
CA LYS A 48 1.69 -11.64 -8.47
C LYS A 48 0.75 -10.52 -8.93
N ILE A 49 -0.19 -10.16 -8.06
CA ILE A 49 -1.20 -9.13 -8.29
C ILE A 49 -0.87 -7.93 -7.40
N PRO A 50 -0.83 -6.71 -7.94
CA PRO A 50 -0.72 -5.51 -7.13
C PRO A 50 -1.99 -5.30 -6.31
N LYS A 51 -1.82 -4.80 -5.10
CA LYS A 51 -2.89 -4.23 -4.31
C LYS A 51 -3.19 -2.83 -4.80
N THR A 52 -4.48 -2.53 -4.88
CA THR A 52 -5.01 -1.17 -5.00
C THR A 52 -5.52 -0.75 -3.64
N PHE A 53 -5.16 0.45 -3.21
CA PHE A 53 -5.79 1.06 -2.05
C PHE A 53 -7.13 1.66 -2.46
N THR A 54 -8.15 1.40 -1.67
CA THR A 54 -9.46 2.01 -1.77
C THR A 54 -9.91 2.40 -0.39
N PHE A 55 -10.53 3.57 -0.26
CA PHE A 55 -11.12 4.02 0.99
C PHE A 55 -12.64 3.98 0.85
N SER A 56 -13.31 3.36 1.84
CA SER A 56 -14.77 3.46 1.91
C SER A 56 -15.19 4.87 2.37
N ASN A 57 -16.46 5.21 2.12
CA ASN A 57 -17.08 6.43 2.64
C ASN A 57 -16.91 6.53 4.17
N ASP A 58 -17.13 5.42 4.88
CA ASP A 58 -17.02 5.36 6.33
C ASP A 58 -15.57 5.59 6.81
N GLN A 59 -14.57 5.00 6.13
CA GLN A 59 -13.16 5.22 6.48
C GLN A 59 -12.71 6.66 6.29
N ILE A 60 -13.18 7.33 5.23
CA ILE A 60 -12.89 8.76 5.03
C ILE A 60 -13.58 9.60 6.10
N LYS A 61 -14.82 9.26 6.46
CA LYS A 61 -15.53 9.93 7.56
C LYS A 61 -14.80 9.81 8.89
N GLU A 62 -14.37 8.61 9.26
CA GLU A 62 -13.59 8.37 10.47
C GLU A 62 -12.32 9.23 10.48
N LEU A 63 -11.56 9.23 9.38
CA LEU A 63 -10.35 10.07 9.26
C LEU A 63 -10.64 11.57 9.39
N LEU A 64 -11.75 12.05 8.81
CA LEU A 64 -12.15 13.46 8.94
C LEU A 64 -12.56 13.81 10.36
N ILE A 65 -13.32 12.92 11.01
CA ILE A 65 -13.75 13.09 12.39
C ILE A 65 -12.55 13.15 13.32
N ASP A 66 -11.57 12.25 13.16
CA ASP A 66 -10.36 12.22 13.99
C ASP A 66 -9.60 13.54 13.84
N VAL A 67 -9.34 13.99 12.61
CA VAL A 67 -8.60 15.23 12.34
C VAL A 67 -9.32 16.48 12.86
N ILE A 68 -10.65 16.55 12.70
CA ILE A 68 -11.43 17.70 13.16
C ILE A 68 -11.50 17.70 14.69
N SER A 69 -11.74 16.54 15.31
CA SER A 69 -11.79 16.41 16.77
C SER A 69 -10.47 16.76 17.42
N ASP A 70 -9.34 16.29 16.87
CA ASP A 70 -8.01 16.61 17.38
C ASP A 70 -7.74 18.13 17.31
N ASN A 71 -8.05 18.77 16.19
CA ASN A 71 -7.87 20.23 16.03
C ASN A 71 -8.77 21.03 16.99
N GLU A 72 -10.05 20.66 17.12
CA GLU A 72 -10.99 21.37 18.00
C GLU A 72 -10.66 21.17 19.48
N ALA A 73 -10.18 19.98 19.86
CA ALA A 73 -9.71 19.73 21.23
C ALA A 73 -8.49 20.59 21.56
N GLU A 74 -7.56 20.76 20.61
CA GLU A 74 -6.40 21.65 20.76
C GLU A 74 -6.77 23.13 20.83
N GLU A 75 -7.72 23.60 20.02
CA GLU A 75 -8.10 25.02 19.96
C GLU A 75 -9.05 25.46 21.08
N SER A 76 -10.01 24.61 21.45
CA SER A 76 -11.12 24.99 22.32
C SER A 76 -11.02 24.43 23.74
N GLY A 77 -10.22 23.37 23.94
CA GLY A 77 -10.16 22.60 25.18
C GLY A 77 -11.48 21.89 25.53
N ARG A 78 -12.40 21.74 24.57
CA ARG A 78 -13.67 21.04 24.72
C ARG A 78 -13.66 19.78 23.87
N ASP A 79 -13.86 18.65 24.53
CA ASP A 79 -14.12 17.36 23.90
C ASP A 79 -15.65 17.19 23.85
N ASP A 80 -16.29 17.79 22.84
CA ASP A 80 -17.75 17.85 22.74
C ASP A 80 -18.20 16.84 21.68
N ASP A 81 -18.90 15.78 22.11
CA ASP A 81 -19.51 14.72 21.28
C ASP A 81 -20.39 15.25 20.13
N ASN A 82 -20.74 16.52 20.17
CA ASN A 82 -21.51 17.25 19.16
C ASN A 82 -20.83 17.29 17.79
N VAL A 83 -19.50 17.32 17.71
CA VAL A 83 -18.77 17.31 16.43
C VAL A 83 -18.90 15.95 15.75
N TYR A 84 -18.74 14.87 16.53
CA TYR A 84 -18.91 13.50 16.06
C TYR A 84 -20.32 13.26 15.50
N GLU A 85 -21.36 13.66 16.24
CA GLU A 85 -22.74 13.48 15.79
C GLU A 85 -23.09 14.38 14.59
N ALA A 86 -22.54 15.59 14.49
CA ALA A 86 -22.73 16.46 13.33
C ALA A 86 -22.08 15.90 12.04
N LEU A 87 -20.92 15.24 12.16
CA LEU A 87 -20.19 14.69 11.02
C LEU A 87 -20.71 13.32 10.57
N LYS A 88 -21.49 12.64 11.40
CA LYS A 88 -22.10 11.33 11.10
C LYS A 88 -23.05 11.36 9.90
N GLU A 89 -23.75 12.49 9.72
CA GLU A 89 -24.66 12.71 8.59
C GLU A 89 -23.95 13.12 7.30
N LEU A 90 -22.64 13.38 7.34
CA LEU A 90 -21.88 13.78 6.17
C LEU A 90 -21.81 12.62 5.16
N ASP A 91 -22.10 12.90 3.90
CA ASP A 91 -21.84 11.98 2.82
C ASP A 91 -20.51 12.32 2.14
N CYS A 92 -19.51 11.46 2.33
CA CYS A 92 -18.19 11.62 1.72
C CYS A 92 -18.02 10.77 0.45
N THR A 93 -19.09 10.25 -0.15
CA THR A 93 -19.00 9.39 -1.35
C THR A 93 -18.25 10.07 -2.52
N ASP A 94 -18.49 11.35 -2.77
CA ASP A 94 -17.78 12.07 -3.84
C ASP A 94 -16.28 12.22 -3.55
N ILE A 95 -15.91 12.42 -2.28
CA ILE A 95 -14.51 12.51 -1.85
C ILE A 95 -13.86 11.14 -1.96
N SER A 96 -14.52 10.07 -1.48
CA SER A 96 -13.99 8.70 -1.57
C SER A 96 -13.78 8.28 -3.01
N ASN A 97 -14.71 8.60 -3.91
CA ASN A 97 -14.56 8.31 -5.33
C ASN A 97 -13.36 9.03 -5.96
N GLN A 98 -13.11 10.29 -5.58
CA GLN A 98 -11.95 11.05 -6.07
C GLN A 98 -10.62 10.50 -5.53
N VAL A 99 -10.55 10.20 -4.23
CA VAL A 99 -9.38 9.60 -3.60
C VAL A 99 -9.07 8.25 -4.25
N ASP A 100 -10.08 7.39 -4.41
CA ASP A 100 -9.95 6.09 -5.07
C ASP A 100 -9.47 6.23 -6.52
N ALA A 101 -10.00 7.20 -7.27
CA ALA A 101 -9.61 7.42 -8.66
C ALA A 101 -8.14 7.85 -8.79
N ILE A 102 -7.59 8.54 -7.79
CA ILE A 102 -6.17 8.89 -7.73
C ILE A 102 -5.35 7.67 -7.32
N LEU A 103 -5.72 7.00 -6.22
CA LEU A 103 -4.97 5.87 -5.67
C LEU A 103 -4.94 4.65 -6.59
N LYS A 104 -6.01 4.41 -7.37
CA LYS A 104 -6.03 3.33 -8.38
C LYS A 104 -4.99 3.51 -9.50
N LYS A 105 -4.45 4.72 -9.68
CA LYS A 105 -3.32 4.94 -10.61
C LYS A 105 -2.00 4.45 -10.04
N HIS A 106 -1.94 4.19 -8.74
CA HIS A 106 -0.78 3.69 -8.04
C HIS A 106 -1.01 2.22 -7.67
N CYS A 107 -0.10 1.36 -8.11
CA CYS A 107 -0.11 -0.05 -7.78
C CYS A 107 0.97 -0.33 -6.74
N TYR A 108 0.61 -1.12 -5.73
CA TYR A 108 1.53 -1.49 -4.66
C TYR A 108 1.64 -3.00 -4.62
N TRP A 109 2.85 -3.51 -4.52
CA TRP A 109 3.09 -4.93 -4.39
C TRP A 109 3.57 -5.24 -2.98
N THR A 110 3.22 -6.41 -2.46
CA THR A 110 3.71 -6.87 -1.17
C THR A 110 4.82 -7.88 -1.40
N LEU A 111 5.97 -7.73 -0.73
CA LEU A 111 7.03 -8.72 -0.79
C LEU A 111 6.57 -10.05 -0.16
N THR A 112 7.04 -11.14 -0.73
CA THR A 112 6.78 -12.52 -0.27
C THR A 112 8.03 -13.09 0.38
N ASP A 113 7.91 -14.27 1.00
CA ASP A 113 9.04 -15.00 1.57
C ASP A 113 9.75 -15.90 0.53
N ILE A 114 9.45 -15.74 -0.77
CA ILE A 114 10.04 -16.55 -1.84
C ILE A 114 11.30 -15.84 -2.34
N GLU A 115 12.45 -16.48 -2.18
CA GLU A 115 13.72 -15.96 -2.65
C GLU A 115 13.82 -16.11 -4.18
N LEU A 116 14.23 -15.04 -4.85
CA LEU A 116 14.56 -15.07 -6.26
C LEU A 116 16.04 -15.44 -6.40
N THR A 117 16.33 -16.40 -7.27
CA THR A 117 17.70 -16.78 -7.65
C THR A 117 17.88 -16.68 -9.15
N PHE A 118 19.13 -16.65 -9.62
CA PHE A 118 19.41 -16.75 -11.04
C PHE A 118 19.26 -18.20 -11.55
#